data_AF-A0A420Q5P3-F1
#
_entry.id   AF-A0A420Q5P3-F1
#
_cell.length_a   1.000
_cell.length_b   1.000
_cell.length_c   1.000
_cell.angle_alpha   90.00
_cell.angle_beta   90.00
_cell.angle_gamma   90.00
#
_symmetry.space_group_name_H-M   'P 1'
#
loop_
_entity.id
_entity.type
_entity.pdbx_description
1 polymer ?
#
loop_
_entity_poly.entity_id
_entity_poly.type
_entity_poly.pdbx_seq_one_letter_code
_entity_poly.pdbx_strand_id
1 'polypeptide(L)'
;MSVKTAPRFSLGKNGPLVSRMGLGLGLGLGLGTMGLTRPTYRAIPIQGEIFAFLDHAYEAGVTFWDSADYYNDCEEIIGKWFRRTGKRGDIFLATKFGYVKNSQTFELNTSYVYVKKACAESLRLLDIESIDLSIVAATPLGRGLLTANFIDGTASGQQDSDVRYHLIPRFTGENREKNI
;
A
#
# COMPACT_ATOMS: atom_id res chain seq x y z
N MET A 1 -26.67 12.25 15.06
CA MET A 1 -26.64 10.97 14.31
C MET A 1 -25.50 10.15 14.88
N SER A 2 -25.72 8.88 15.23
CA SER A 2 -24.65 8.01 15.76
C SER A 2 -23.62 7.77 14.65
N VAL A 3 -22.36 8.15 14.89
CA VAL A 3 -21.24 7.92 13.97
C VAL A 3 -21.12 6.40 13.79
N LYS A 4 -21.28 5.92 12.55
CA LYS A 4 -21.11 4.50 12.22
C LYS A 4 -19.63 4.16 12.35
N THR A 5 -19.22 3.56 13.46
CA THR A 5 -17.89 2.99 13.60
C THR A 5 -17.78 1.73 12.74
N ALA A 6 -16.82 1.68 11.82
CA ALA A 6 -16.55 0.46 11.06
C ALA A 6 -16.24 -0.71 12.02
N PRO A 7 -16.73 -1.94 11.72
CA PRO A 7 -16.38 -3.12 12.51
C PRO A 7 -14.86 -3.30 12.57
N ARG A 8 -14.32 -3.80 13.70
CA ARG A 8 -12.88 -4.04 13.88
C ARG A 8 -12.57 -5.53 13.94
N PHE A 9 -11.39 -5.92 13.47
CA PHE A 9 -10.88 -7.29 13.50
C PHE A 9 -9.43 -7.33 13.96
N SER A 10 -9.01 -8.44 14.56
CA SER A 10 -7.61 -8.64 14.94
C SER A 10 -6.78 -9.01 13.71
N LEU A 11 -5.64 -8.33 13.52
CA LEU A 11 -4.69 -8.62 12.46
C LEU A 11 -3.80 -9.82 12.83
N GLY A 12 -4.32 -11.03 12.68
CA GLY A 12 -3.67 -12.28 13.10
C GLY A 12 -4.20 -12.78 14.44
N LYS A 13 -3.67 -13.91 14.95
CA LYS A 13 -4.22 -14.58 16.14
C LYS A 13 -4.22 -13.72 17.41
N ASN A 14 -3.19 -12.87 17.56
CA ASN A 14 -2.99 -11.98 18.71
C ASN A 14 -2.62 -10.55 18.24
N GLY A 15 -3.10 -10.16 17.07
CA GLY A 15 -2.71 -8.90 16.46
C GLY A 15 -3.50 -7.70 16.96
N PRO A 16 -3.06 -6.49 16.57
CA PRO A 16 -3.78 -5.26 16.85
C PRO A 16 -5.18 -5.29 16.22
N LEU A 17 -6.12 -4.56 16.81
CA LEU A 17 -7.44 -4.36 16.24
C LEU A 17 -7.39 -3.27 15.17
N VAL A 18 -7.79 -3.62 13.96
CA VAL A 18 -7.84 -2.70 12.82
C VAL A 18 -9.26 -2.62 12.26
N SER A 19 -9.61 -1.55 11.55
CA SER A 19 -10.90 -1.50 10.84
C SER A 19 -10.99 -2.63 9.81
N ARG A 20 -12.18 -3.25 9.69
CA ARG A 20 -12.41 -4.40 8.80
C ARG A 20 -12.16 -4.06 7.33
N MET A 21 -12.41 -2.82 6.95
CA MET A 21 -11.99 -2.26 5.67
C MET A 21 -10.73 -1.42 5.88
N GLY A 22 -9.74 -1.62 5.04
CA GLY A 22 -8.57 -0.75 4.95
C GLY A 22 -8.72 0.29 3.84
N LEU A 23 -8.03 1.41 3.99
CA LEU A 23 -7.93 2.46 3.00
C LEU A 23 -6.60 2.35 2.26
N GLY A 24 -6.64 1.89 1.02
CA GLY A 24 -5.47 1.91 0.12
C GLY A 24 -5.26 3.31 -0.45
N LEU A 25 -4.12 3.93 -0.14
CA LEU A 25 -3.79 5.30 -0.54
C LEU A 25 -2.85 5.36 -1.76
N GLY A 26 -2.69 4.24 -2.46
CA GLY A 26 -2.01 4.15 -3.76
C GLY A 26 -2.88 4.49 -4.97
N LEU A 27 -3.95 5.29 -4.79
CA LEU A 27 -4.92 5.61 -5.85
C LEU A 27 -4.27 6.46 -6.96
N GLY A 28 -3.61 5.76 -7.87
CA GLY A 28 -2.99 6.27 -9.08
C GLY A 28 -3.02 5.21 -10.19
N LEU A 29 -4.12 4.47 -10.37
CA LEU A 29 -4.13 3.33 -11.29
C LEU A 29 -4.01 3.77 -12.76
N GLY A 30 -2.79 3.65 -13.28
CA GLY A 30 -2.44 3.84 -14.69
C GLY A 30 -0.93 3.91 -14.88
N LEU A 31 -0.24 2.77 -14.74
CA LEU A 31 1.11 2.50 -15.28
C LEU A 31 2.10 3.69 -15.34
N GLY A 32 2.39 4.33 -14.19
CA GLY A 32 3.44 5.34 -14.10
C GLY A 32 3.29 6.41 -13.00
N THR A 33 2.17 6.47 -12.30
CA THR A 33 1.81 7.63 -11.45
C THR A 33 1.18 7.25 -10.11
N MET A 34 1.80 6.37 -9.32
CA MET A 34 1.29 6.01 -7.99
C MET A 34 1.43 7.19 -7.02
N GLY A 35 0.47 8.09 -6.90
CA GLY A 35 0.51 9.23 -5.97
C GLY A 35 -0.86 9.90 -5.90
N LEU A 36 -1.19 10.52 -4.76
CA LEU A 36 -2.52 11.13 -4.55
C LEU A 36 -2.74 12.36 -5.43
N THR A 37 -1.66 13.03 -5.86
CA THR A 37 -1.72 14.22 -6.73
C THR A 37 -1.13 14.02 -8.13
N ARG A 38 -0.80 12.79 -8.54
CA ARG A 38 -0.25 12.58 -9.89
C ARG A 38 -1.34 12.40 -10.95
N PRO A 39 -1.10 12.80 -12.21
CA PRO A 39 -2.10 12.65 -13.26
C PRO A 39 -2.47 11.18 -13.44
N THR A 40 -3.78 10.93 -13.35
CA THR A 40 -4.43 9.67 -13.71
C THR A 40 -5.38 9.92 -14.88
N TYR A 41 -6.21 8.94 -15.23
CA TYR A 41 -7.38 9.13 -16.12
C TYR A 41 -8.38 10.21 -15.63
N ARG A 42 -8.13 10.90 -14.50
CA ARG A 42 -8.92 12.00 -13.92
C ARG A 42 -8.06 13.19 -13.52
N ALA A 43 -8.72 14.33 -13.32
CA ALA A 43 -8.11 15.55 -12.79
C ALA A 43 -7.41 15.30 -11.45
N ILE A 44 -6.28 15.98 -11.26
CA ILE A 44 -5.50 15.96 -10.02
C ILE A 44 -6.36 16.62 -8.93
N PRO A 45 -6.72 15.92 -7.85
CA PRO A 45 -7.46 16.54 -6.75
C PRO A 45 -6.60 17.60 -6.08
N ILE A 46 -7.20 18.73 -5.70
CA ILE A 46 -6.48 19.73 -4.91
C ILE A 46 -6.31 19.22 -3.48
N GLN A 47 -5.28 19.70 -2.78
CA GLN A 47 -4.96 19.21 -1.43
C GLN A 47 -6.16 19.24 -0.45
N GLY A 48 -7.03 20.25 -0.56
CA GLY A 48 -8.25 20.34 0.24
C GLY A 48 -9.22 19.16 0.04
N GLU A 49 -9.36 18.66 -1.18
CA GLU A 49 -10.23 17.52 -1.50
C GLU A 49 -9.66 16.21 -0.95
N ILE A 50 -8.33 16.03 -1.06
CA ILE A 50 -7.63 14.86 -0.51
C ILE A 50 -7.82 14.82 1.01
N PHE A 51 -7.67 15.97 1.65
CA PHE A 51 -7.89 16.07 3.09
C PHE A 51 -9.34 15.83 3.50
N ALA A 52 -10.31 16.38 2.78
CA ALA A 52 -11.72 16.11 3.05
C ALA A 52 -12.05 14.61 2.90
N PHE A 53 -11.43 13.94 1.92
CA PHE A 53 -11.54 12.50 1.76
C PHE A 53 -10.95 11.72 2.94
N LEU A 54 -9.75 12.08 3.42
CA LEU A 54 -9.14 11.45 4.59
C LEU A 54 -9.94 11.71 5.88
N ASP A 55 -10.48 12.92 6.04
CA ASP A 55 -11.37 13.26 7.14
C ASP A 55 -12.63 12.39 7.12
N HIS A 56 -13.26 12.24 5.95
CA HIS A 56 -14.44 11.39 5.78
C HIS A 56 -14.14 9.91 6.06
N ALA A 57 -13.01 9.38 5.56
CA ALA A 57 -12.62 8.00 5.82
C ALA A 57 -12.41 7.74 7.32
N TYR A 58 -11.73 8.66 8.00
CA TYR A 58 -11.57 8.62 9.45
C TYR A 58 -12.92 8.66 10.19
N GLU A 59 -13.82 9.58 9.82
CA GLU A 59 -15.16 9.71 10.42
C GLU A 59 -16.05 8.48 10.17
N ALA A 60 -15.85 7.77 9.06
CA ALA A 60 -16.49 6.48 8.79
C ALA A 60 -15.90 5.32 9.60
N GLY A 61 -14.89 5.57 10.45
CA GLY A 61 -14.19 4.58 11.25
C GLY A 61 -13.19 3.72 10.47
N VAL A 62 -12.79 4.15 9.27
CA VAL A 62 -11.75 3.48 8.49
C VAL A 62 -10.39 3.94 9.01
N THR A 63 -9.82 3.15 9.92
CA THR A 63 -8.58 3.49 10.64
C THR A 63 -7.39 2.59 10.27
N PHE A 64 -7.57 1.63 9.38
CA PHE A 64 -6.46 0.87 8.80
C PHE A 64 -6.04 1.50 7.47
N TRP A 65 -4.91 2.19 7.43
CA TRP A 65 -4.44 2.91 6.24
C TRP A 65 -3.20 2.23 5.64
N ASP A 66 -3.18 2.13 4.32
CA ASP A 66 -2.14 1.44 3.56
C ASP A 66 -1.47 2.41 2.57
N SER A 67 -0.14 2.51 2.67
CA SER A 67 0.72 3.35 1.83
C SER A 67 1.93 2.55 1.30
N ALA A 68 2.83 3.22 0.59
CA ALA A 68 4.14 2.72 0.20
C ALA A 68 5.10 3.88 -0.08
N ASP A 69 6.40 3.65 0.11
CA ASP A 69 7.46 4.61 -0.24
C ASP A 69 7.46 4.97 -1.74
N TYR A 70 6.96 4.04 -2.56
CA TYR A 70 6.81 4.16 -4.01
C TYR A 70 5.57 4.97 -4.41
N TYR A 71 4.62 5.21 -3.51
CA TYR A 71 3.39 5.98 -3.78
C TYR A 71 3.62 7.50 -3.75
N ASN A 72 4.76 7.95 -4.28
CA ASN A 72 5.14 9.35 -4.46
C ASN A 72 4.81 10.25 -3.25
N ASP A 73 3.82 11.12 -3.39
CA ASP A 73 3.42 12.15 -2.43
C ASP A 73 2.50 11.64 -1.31
N CYS A 74 2.13 10.37 -1.34
CA CYS A 74 1.19 9.77 -0.40
C CYS A 74 1.64 9.91 1.06
N GLU A 75 2.87 9.50 1.39
CA GLU A 75 3.41 9.57 2.75
C GLU A 75 3.52 11.01 3.27
N GLU A 76 3.90 11.95 2.40
CA GLU A 76 3.97 13.37 2.76
C GLU A 76 2.58 13.95 3.06
N ILE A 77 1.56 13.59 2.27
CA ILE A 77 0.18 14.02 2.49
C ILE A 77 -0.39 13.44 3.77
N ILE A 78 -0.16 12.15 4.04
CA ILE A 78 -0.56 11.50 5.30
C ILE A 78 0.10 12.22 6.48
N GLY A 79 1.40 12.53 6.40
CA GLY A 79 2.10 13.26 7.46
C GLY A 79 1.55 14.67 7.68
N LYS A 80 1.22 15.40 6.61
CA LYS A 80 0.51 16.69 6.71
C LYS A 80 -0.86 16.53 7.37
N TRP A 81 -1.60 15.48 7.06
CA TRP A 81 -2.89 15.19 7.68
C TRP A 81 -2.73 14.87 9.18
N PHE A 82 -1.71 14.10 9.58
CA PHE A 82 -1.41 13.82 10.98
C PHE A 82 -1.07 15.10 11.76
N ARG A 83 -0.16 15.94 11.26
CA ARG A 83 0.17 17.23 11.89
C ARG A 83 -1.05 18.12 12.07
N ARG A 84 -1.92 18.16 11.05
CA ARG A 84 -3.10 19.00 11.06
C ARG A 84 -4.17 18.52 12.05
N THR A 85 -4.34 17.21 12.20
CA THR A 85 -5.47 16.64 12.95
C THR A 85 -5.10 16.10 14.33
N GLY A 86 -3.84 15.77 14.58
CA GLY A 86 -3.37 15.11 15.79
C GLY A 86 -3.79 13.63 15.92
N LYS A 87 -4.40 13.04 14.89
CA LYS A 87 -5.05 11.71 14.95
C LYS A 87 -4.14 10.53 14.59
N ARG A 88 -2.82 10.70 14.59
CA ARG A 88 -1.87 9.61 14.28
C ARG A 88 -2.11 8.38 15.16
N GLY A 89 -2.42 8.58 16.44
CA GLY A 89 -2.65 7.49 17.40
C GLY A 89 -3.89 6.63 17.11
N ASP A 90 -4.83 7.13 16.31
CA ASP A 90 -6.06 6.41 15.96
C ASP A 90 -5.90 5.52 14.72
N ILE A 91 -4.89 5.82 13.90
CA ILE A 91 -4.63 5.15 12.63
C ILE A 91 -3.63 4.02 12.83
N PHE A 92 -3.98 2.82 12.37
CA PHE A 92 -3.05 1.74 12.14
C PHE A 92 -2.48 1.89 10.72
N LEU A 93 -1.22 2.30 10.60
CA LEU A 93 -0.57 2.64 9.33
C LEU A 93 0.36 1.52 8.87
N ALA A 94 0.09 1.00 7.68
CA ALA A 94 1.01 0.15 6.93
C ALA A 94 1.77 0.96 5.86
N THR A 95 3.07 0.77 5.77
CA THR A 95 3.88 1.20 4.61
C THR A 95 4.72 0.05 4.06
N LYS A 96 5.23 0.24 2.84
CA LYS A 96 5.98 -0.78 2.13
C LYS A 96 7.19 -0.18 1.42
N PHE A 97 8.20 -1.01 1.23
CA PHE A 97 9.49 -0.66 0.61
C PHE A 97 10.02 -1.82 -0.23
N GLY A 98 10.92 -1.55 -1.17
CA GLY A 98 11.61 -2.60 -1.91
C GLY A 98 11.80 -2.29 -3.38
N TYR A 99 10.96 -1.43 -3.96
CA TYR A 99 11.23 -0.86 -5.27
C TYR A 99 12.24 0.26 -5.17
N VAL A 100 13.24 0.24 -6.05
CA VAL A 100 14.20 1.35 -6.20
C VAL A 100 13.45 2.56 -6.77
N LYS A 101 13.37 3.63 -5.98
CA LYS A 101 12.73 4.89 -6.42
C LYS A 101 13.36 5.38 -7.72
N ASN A 102 12.52 5.81 -8.66
CA ASN A 102 12.92 6.27 -10.00
C ASN A 102 13.58 5.22 -10.91
N SER A 103 13.52 3.93 -10.55
CA SER A 103 13.93 2.88 -11.47
C SER A 103 13.02 2.86 -12.69
N GLN A 104 13.60 2.86 -13.89
CA GLN A 104 12.87 2.72 -15.15
C GLN A 104 12.45 1.26 -15.41
N THR A 105 13.04 0.31 -14.68
CA THR A 105 12.88 -1.13 -14.87
C THR A 105 12.19 -1.81 -13.69
N PHE A 106 11.61 -1.04 -12.76
CA PHE A 106 11.01 -1.58 -11.53
C PHE A 106 11.99 -2.45 -10.71
N GLU A 107 13.26 -2.04 -10.66
CA GLU A 107 14.30 -2.73 -9.91
C GLU A 107 13.91 -2.92 -8.43
N LEU A 108 14.20 -4.11 -7.91
CA LEU A 108 13.99 -4.45 -6.51
C LEU A 108 15.31 -4.41 -5.74
N ASN A 109 15.30 -3.73 -4.58
CA ASN A 109 16.40 -3.75 -3.63
C ASN A 109 15.85 -3.97 -2.21
N THR A 110 16.04 -5.18 -1.70
CA THR A 110 15.60 -5.58 -0.36
C THR A 110 16.77 -5.71 0.62
N SER A 111 17.94 -5.18 0.25
CA SER A 111 19.11 -5.19 1.13
C SER A 111 18.82 -4.42 2.41
N TYR A 112 19.40 -4.86 3.53
CA TYR A 112 19.28 -4.18 4.82
C TYR A 112 19.59 -2.67 4.74
N VAL A 113 20.63 -2.31 3.99
CA VAL A 113 21.05 -0.91 3.80
C VAL A 113 19.96 -0.11 3.09
N TYR A 114 19.38 -0.65 2.02
CA TYR A 114 18.31 0.02 1.29
C TYR A 114 17.03 0.13 2.12
N VAL A 115 16.60 -0.96 2.76
CA VAL A 115 15.41 -0.98 3.61
C VAL A 115 15.53 0.04 4.74
N LYS A 116 16.68 0.11 5.41
CA LYS A 116 16.91 1.09 6.48
C LYS A 116 16.79 2.54 5.96
N LYS A 117 17.33 2.82 4.77
CA LYS A 117 17.21 4.12 4.12
C LYS A 117 15.75 4.44 3.76
N ALA A 118 15.02 3.48 3.20
CA ALA A 118 13.62 3.64 2.82
C ALA A 118 12.75 3.93 4.06
N CYS A 119 12.89 3.14 5.13
CA CYS A 119 12.16 3.36 6.38
C CYS A 119 12.45 4.74 6.99
N ALA A 120 13.72 5.17 7.00
CA ALA A 120 14.08 6.49 7.53
C ALA A 120 13.43 7.64 6.75
N GLU A 121 13.35 7.50 5.43
CA GLU A 121 12.69 8.50 4.57
C GLU A 121 11.17 8.49 4.77
N SER A 122 10.54 7.32 4.87
CA SER A 122 9.10 7.20 5.16
C SER A 122 8.75 7.84 6.50
N LEU A 123 9.51 7.56 7.57
CA LEU A 123 9.33 8.20 8.88
C LEU A 123 9.44 9.73 8.80
N ARG A 124 10.40 10.23 8.02
CA ARG A 124 10.60 11.67 7.80
C ARG A 124 9.44 12.31 7.04
N LEU A 125 8.94 11.67 5.98
CA LEU A 125 7.83 12.19 5.16
C LEU A 125 6.49 12.15 5.92
N LEU A 126 6.25 11.04 6.63
CA LEU A 126 5.08 10.86 7.51
C LEU A 126 5.16 11.75 8.75
N ASP A 127 6.36 12.19 9.14
CA ASP A 127 6.62 12.98 10.35
C ASP A 127 6.14 12.27 11.62
N ILE A 128 6.56 11.01 11.76
CA ILE A 128 6.21 10.13 12.88
C ILE A 128 7.45 9.37 13.37
N GLU A 129 7.42 8.92 14.61
CA GLU A 129 8.52 8.18 15.23
C GLU A 129 8.50 6.67 14.92
N SER A 130 7.33 6.13 14.59
CA SER A 130 7.16 4.70 14.32
C SER A 130 6.03 4.40 13.34
N ILE A 131 6.22 3.32 12.58
CA ILE A 131 5.25 2.75 11.65
C ILE A 131 4.67 1.48 12.28
N ASP A 132 3.34 1.29 12.22
CA ASP A 132 2.67 0.16 12.87
C ASP A 132 2.92 -1.17 12.14
N LEU A 133 2.98 -1.13 10.80
CA LEU A 133 3.31 -2.26 9.96
C LEU A 133 4.20 -1.86 8.78
N SER A 134 5.33 -2.53 8.65
CA SER A 134 6.30 -2.32 7.57
C SER A 134 6.44 -3.60 6.74
N ILE A 135 6.27 -3.50 5.42
CA ILE A 135 6.23 -4.66 4.50
C ILE A 135 7.28 -4.49 3.40
N VAL A 136 8.00 -5.56 3.04
CA VAL A 136 8.81 -5.54 1.81
C VAL A 136 7.89 -5.81 0.61
N ALA A 137 7.67 -4.81 -0.24
CA ALA A 137 6.95 -4.94 -1.50
C ALA A 137 7.76 -5.82 -2.46
N ALA A 138 7.16 -6.93 -2.88
CA ALA A 138 7.76 -7.91 -3.78
C ALA A 138 9.07 -8.53 -3.23
N THR A 139 8.96 -9.26 -2.14
CA THR A 139 9.97 -10.30 -1.86
C THR A 139 9.79 -11.46 -2.85
N PRO A 140 10.83 -11.93 -3.54
CA PRO A 140 10.85 -13.32 -3.99
C PRO A 140 11.06 -14.22 -2.76
N LEU A 141 10.13 -14.18 -1.81
CA LEU A 141 10.01 -15.25 -0.85
C LEU A 141 9.27 -16.34 -1.60
N GLY A 142 9.88 -17.51 -1.75
CA GLY A 142 9.17 -18.70 -2.21
C GLY A 142 8.09 -19.16 -1.22
N ARG A 143 7.11 -18.30 -0.85
CA ARG A 143 5.84 -18.54 -0.10
C ARG A 143 5.12 -17.22 0.27
N GLY A 144 3.93 -16.98 -0.29
CA GLY A 144 2.88 -16.03 0.19
C GLY A 144 2.73 -14.74 -0.66
N LEU A 145 1.58 -14.25 -1.12
CA LEU A 145 0.16 -14.46 -0.78
C LEU A 145 -0.73 -14.33 -2.05
N LEU A 146 -1.57 -15.35 -2.23
CA LEU A 146 -2.74 -15.63 -3.09
C LEU A 146 -3.36 -14.52 -3.97
N THR A 147 -3.33 -14.71 -5.30
CA THR A 147 -4.28 -14.11 -6.26
C THR A 147 -4.94 -15.14 -7.20
N ALA A 148 -5.21 -16.36 -6.73
CA ALA A 148 -6.00 -17.35 -7.47
C ALA A 148 -7.01 -18.02 -6.54
N ASN A 149 -8.20 -18.35 -7.05
CA ASN A 149 -9.14 -19.21 -6.34
C ASN A 149 -8.47 -20.57 -6.10
N PHE A 150 -8.25 -20.91 -4.83
CA PHE A 150 -7.53 -22.12 -4.41
C PHE A 150 -8.34 -23.42 -4.55
N ILE A 151 -9.59 -23.34 -4.99
CA ILE A 151 -10.53 -24.47 -4.88
C ILE A 151 -10.28 -25.53 -5.95
N ASP A 152 -9.74 -25.15 -7.11
CA ASP A 152 -9.64 -26.01 -8.28
C ASP A 152 -8.30 -25.91 -9.02
N GLY A 153 -7.39 -25.04 -8.58
CA GLY A 153 -6.08 -24.87 -9.20
C GLY A 153 -6.14 -24.31 -10.63
N THR A 154 -7.30 -23.80 -11.05
CA THR A 154 -7.45 -23.17 -12.36
C THR A 154 -7.10 -21.68 -12.25
N ALA A 155 -6.24 -21.20 -13.15
CA ALA A 155 -5.99 -19.77 -13.28
C ALA A 155 -7.27 -19.11 -13.81
N SER A 156 -7.96 -18.35 -12.97
CA SER A 156 -9.13 -17.58 -13.41
C SER A 156 -8.72 -16.52 -14.43
N GLY A 157 -9.18 -16.67 -15.68
CA GLY A 157 -9.19 -15.58 -16.66
C GLY A 157 -7.82 -15.15 -17.19
N GLN A 158 -7.11 -16.07 -17.85
CA GLN A 158 -6.07 -15.67 -18.80
C GLN A 158 -6.74 -14.94 -19.97
N GLN A 159 -6.66 -13.61 -19.97
CA GLN A 159 -6.86 -12.81 -21.17
C GLN A 159 -5.50 -12.21 -21.53
N ASP A 160 -5.07 -12.35 -22.79
CA ASP A 160 -3.80 -11.80 -23.28
C ASP A 160 -3.69 -10.27 -23.13
N SER A 161 -4.80 -9.59 -22.89
CA SER A 161 -4.86 -8.16 -22.62
C SER A 161 -4.45 -7.78 -21.19
N ASP A 162 -4.34 -8.75 -20.28
CA ASP A 162 -4.03 -8.48 -18.89
C ASP A 162 -2.51 -8.42 -18.65
N VAL A 163 -2.01 -7.17 -18.65
CA VAL A 163 -0.59 -6.82 -18.47
C VAL A 163 0.04 -7.41 -17.21
N ARG A 164 -0.76 -7.79 -16.20
CA ARG A 164 -0.27 -8.42 -14.97
C ARG A 164 0.44 -9.75 -15.26
N TYR A 165 0.01 -10.50 -16.27
CA TYR A 165 0.65 -11.77 -16.67
C TYR A 165 2.01 -11.61 -17.33
N HIS A 166 2.34 -10.39 -17.78
CA HIS A 166 3.59 -10.05 -18.45
C HIS A 166 4.57 -9.30 -17.54
N LEU A 167 4.05 -8.56 -16.55
CA LEU A 167 4.83 -7.66 -15.69
C LEU A 167 5.06 -8.19 -14.27
N ILE A 168 4.19 -9.06 -13.76
CA ILE A 168 4.28 -9.57 -12.38
C ILE A 168 4.81 -11.01 -12.40
N PRO A 169 5.86 -11.33 -11.61
CA PRO A 169 6.38 -12.70 -11.49
C PRO A 169 5.26 -13.66 -11.10
N ARG A 170 5.07 -14.73 -11.90
CA ARG A 170 4.05 -15.74 -11.61
C ARG A 170 4.53 -16.67 -10.49
N PHE A 171 3.71 -16.83 -9.46
CA PHE A 171 3.95 -17.80 -8.39
C PHE A 171 3.09 -19.05 -8.57
N THR A 172 3.12 -19.64 -9.77
CA THR A 172 2.63 -21.01 -10.02
C THR A 172 3.79 -21.99 -9.96
N GLY A 173 3.54 -23.24 -9.58
CA GLY A 173 4.60 -24.26 -9.46
C GLY A 173 5.42 -24.45 -10.74
N GLU A 174 4.80 -24.29 -11.91
CA GLU A 174 5.43 -24.41 -13.23
C GLU A 174 6.42 -23.29 -13.58
N ASN A 175 6.31 -22.11 -12.96
CA ASN A 175 7.21 -20.98 -13.25
C ASN A 175 8.43 -20.92 -12.33
N ARG A 176 8.60 -21.93 -11.45
CA ARG A 176 9.72 -21.98 -10.50
C ARG A 176 11.06 -21.82 -11.20
N GLU A 177 11.32 -22.55 -12.28
CA GLU A 177 12.63 -22.57 -12.96
C GLU A 177 12.97 -21.27 -13.71
N LYS A 178 11.97 -20.49 -14.12
CA LYS A 178 12.18 -19.21 -14.82
C LYS A 178 12.43 -18.04 -13.88
N ASN A 179 12.08 -18.20 -12.60
CA ASN A 179 12.14 -17.17 -11.57
C ASN A 179 13.35 -17.35 -10.63
N ILE A 180 14.22 -18.34 -10.87
CA ILE A 180 15.49 -18.57 -10.14
C ILE A 180 16.64 -17.95 -10.92
#